data_AF-A0A1G1TMA0-F1
#
_entry.id   AF-A0A1G1TMA0-F1
#
_cell.length_a   1.000
_cell.length_b   1.000
_cell.length_c   1.000
_cell.angle_alpha   90.00
_cell.angle_beta   90.00
_cell.angle_gamma   90.00
#
_symmetry.space_group_name_H-M   'P 1'
#
loop_
_entity.id
_entity.type
_entity.pdbx_description
1 polymer ?
#
loop_
_entity_poly.entity_id
_entity_poly.type
_entity_poly.pdbx_seq_one_letter_code
_entity_poly.pdbx_strand_id
1 'polypeptide(L)' 'MTKEKLFEAVKDLPETFELEDLFERLVLIKRIEEGLRQADNGETLTESEARAYLGRWLPGAGVAAA' A
#
# COMPACT_ATOMS: atom_id res chain seq x y z
N MET A 1 9.98 9.64 4.96
CA MET A 1 11.10 8.91 4.32
C MET A 1 12.41 9.40 4.91
N THR A 2 13.27 8.50 5.37
CA THR A 2 14.65 8.81 5.78
C THR A 2 15.64 8.15 4.83
N LYS A 3 16.92 8.55 4.88
CA LYS A 3 17.98 7.94 4.08
C LYS A 3 18.13 6.45 4.39
N GLU A 4 17.98 6.06 5.65
CA GLU A 4 18.05 4.67 6.12
C GLU A 4 16.92 3.84 5.51
N LYS A 5 15.68 4.37 5.49
CA LYS A 5 14.54 3.70 4.85
C LYS A 5 14.72 3.54 3.35
N LEU A 6 15.35 4.51 2.69
CA LEU A 6 15.72 4.37 1.27
C LEU A 6 16.73 3.23 1.08
N PHE A 7 17.74 3.11 1.95
CA PHE A 7 18.71 2.01 1.86
C PHE A 7 18.07 0.64 2.08
N GLU A 8 17.17 0.49 3.05
CA GLU A 8 16.39 -0.75 3.21
C GLU A 8 15.48 -1.01 1.99
N ALA A 9 14.92 0.05 1.40
CA ALA A 9 14.09 -0.04 0.19
C ALA A 9 14.88 -0.41 -1.09
N VAL A 10 16.21 -0.32 -1.10
CA VAL A 10 17.03 -0.82 -2.22
C VAL A 10 17.69 -2.16 -1.91
N LYS A 11 17.79 -2.55 -0.64
CA LYS A 11 18.49 -3.77 -0.20
C LYS A 11 17.89 -5.06 -0.77
N ASP A 12 16.58 -5.09 -0.99
CA ASP A 12 15.88 -6.25 -1.54
C ASP A 12 15.69 -6.16 -3.06
N LEU A 13 16.20 -5.10 -3.71
CA LEU A 13 16.19 -5.01 -5.17
C LEU A 13 17.31 -5.90 -5.74
N PRO A 14 17.13 -6.42 -6.97
CA PRO A 14 18.20 -7.15 -7.65
C PRO A 14 19.44 -6.27 -7.86
N GLU A 15 20.59 -6.90 -8.14
CA GLU A 15 21.85 -6.18 -8.46
C GLU A 15 21.68 -5.14 -9.58
N THR A 16 20.78 -5.44 -10.53
CA THR A 16 20.37 -4.54 -11.61
C THR A 16 18.85 -4.40 -11.62
N PHE A 17 18.35 -3.18 -11.59
CA PHE A 17 16.92 -2.84 -11.64
C PHE A 17 16.73 -1.56 -12.45
N GLU A 18 15.52 -1.36 -12.97
CA GLU A 18 15.17 -0.12 -13.66
C GLU A 18 14.79 0.95 -12.65
N LEU A 19 15.05 2.21 -12.97
CA LEU A 19 14.76 3.32 -12.05
C LEU A 19 13.27 3.37 -11.65
N GLU A 20 12.39 2.98 -12.56
CA GLU A 20 10.96 2.82 -12.35
C GLU A 20 10.63 1.85 -11.21
N ASP A 21 11.32 0.71 -11.10
CA ASP A 21 11.11 -0.29 -10.06
C ASP A 21 11.36 0.30 -8.65
N LEU A 22 12.41 1.11 -8.54
CA LEU A 22 12.73 1.83 -7.31
C LEU A 22 11.62 2.83 -6.97
N PHE A 23 11.14 3.60 -7.94
CA PHE A 23 10.06 4.56 -7.70
C PHE A 23 8.77 3.87 -7.27
N GLU A 24 8.38 2.76 -7.91
CA GLU A 24 7.21 1.97 -7.51
C GLU A 24 7.34 1.48 -6.07
N ARG A 25 8.51 0.94 -5.69
CA ARG A 25 8.75 0.47 -4.33
C ARG A 25 8.68 1.60 -3.31
N LEU A 26 9.24 2.78 -3.62
CA LEU A 26 9.17 3.95 -2.73
C LEU A 26 7.75 4.48 -2.58
N VAL A 27 6.96 4.50 -3.66
CA VAL A 27 5.55 4.88 -3.62
C VAL A 27 4.75 3.91 -2.76
N LEU A 28 4.98 2.60 -2.89
CA LEU A 28 4.34 1.57 -2.06
C LEU A 28 4.63 1.78 -0.58
N ILE A 29 5.90 1.96 -0.21
CA ILE A 29 6.31 2.21 1.19
C ILE A 29 5.61 3.45 1.73
N LYS A 30 5.60 4.55 0.95
CA LYS A 30 4.90 5.78 1.34
C LYS A 30 3.42 5.54 1.62
N ARG A 31 2.72 4.77 0.76
CA ARG A 31 1.30 4.44 0.94
C ARG A 31 1.05 3.61 2.20
N ILE A 32 1.94 2.66 2.50
CA ILE A 32 1.85 1.85 3.73
C ILE A 32 2.02 2.74 4.97
N GLU A 33 3.04 3.59 5.00
CA GLU A 33 3.26 4.53 6.11
C GLU A 33 2.07 5.46 6.31
N GLU A 34 1.49 5.95 5.22
CA GLU A 34 0.28 6.77 5.25
C GLU A 34 -0.92 6.01 5.80
N GLY A 35 -1.13 4.76 5.39
CA GLY A 35 -2.21 3.90 5.89
C GLY A 35 -2.05 3.55 7.38
N LEU A 36 -0.83 3.33 7.86
CA LEU A 36 -0.56 3.13 9.29
C LEU A 36 -0.91 4.37 10.10
N ARG A 37 -0.47 5.55 9.64
CA ARG A 37 -0.81 6.83 10.28
C ARG A 37 -2.33 7.09 10.30
N GLN A 38 -3.02 6.76 9.21
CA GLN A 38 -4.47 6.84 9.13
C GLN A 38 -5.14 5.93 10.17
N ALA A 39 -4.68 4.69 10.30
CA ALA A 39 -5.18 3.76 11.30
C ALA A 39 -4.98 4.27 12.74
N ASP A 40 -3.79 4.79 13.05
CA ASP A 40 -3.50 5.39 14.36
C ASP A 40 -4.39 6.60 14.67
N ASN A 41 -4.77 7.36 13.63
CA ASN A 41 -5.69 8.50 13.73
C ASN A 41 -7.18 8.11 13.76
N GLY A 42 -7.52 6.83 13.62
CA GLY A 42 -8.90 6.38 13.47
C GLY A 42 -9.54 6.70 12.12
N GLU A 43 -8.75 7.08 11.12
CA GLU A 43 -9.15 7.30 9.72
C GLU A 43 -9.36 5.95 9.00
N THR A 44 -10.16 5.07 9.59
CA THR A 44 -10.42 3.70 9.12
C THR A 44 -11.85 3.54 8.61
N LEU A 45 -12.05 2.54 7.76
CA LEU A 45 -13.38 2.12 7.31
C LEU A 45 -13.87 0.93 8.14
N THR A 46 -15.18 0.85 8.35
CA THR A 46 -15.83 -0.39 8.78
C THR A 46 -15.67 -1.48 7.72
N GLU A 47 -15.90 -2.76 8.08
CA GLU A 47 -15.80 -3.87 7.11
C GLU A 47 -16.72 -3.68 5.90
N SER A 48 -17.95 -3.22 6.13
CA SER A 48 -18.93 -3.00 5.06
C SER A 48 -18.53 -1.85 4.13
N GLU A 49 -18.02 -0.76 4.68
CA GLU A 49 -17.49 0.38 3.92
C GLU A 49 -16.24 -0.02 3.12
N ALA A 50 -15.34 -0.80 3.73
CA ALA A 50 -14.15 -1.31 3.06
C ALA A 50 -14.54 -2.23 1.90
N ARG A 51 -15.52 -3.11 2.09
CA ARG A 51 -16.05 -3.99 1.04
C ARG A 51 -16.61 -3.20 -0.15
N ALA A 52 -17.40 -2.16 0.12
CA ALA A 52 -17.93 -1.28 -0.91
C ALA A 52 -16.83 -0.48 -1.63
N TYR A 53 -15.85 0.03 -0.87
CA TYR A 53 -14.70 0.75 -1.41
C TYR A 53 -13.87 -0.12 -2.36
N LEU A 54 -13.56 -1.35 -1.94
CA LEU A 54 -12.74 -2.31 -2.69
C LEU A 54 -13.47 -2.88 -3.90
N GLY A 55 -14.80 -3.03 -3.83
CA GLY A 55 -15.62 -3.50 -4.95
C GLY A 55 -15.51 -2.64 -6.22
N ARG A 56 -15.03 -1.40 -6.12
CA ARG A 56 -14.76 -0.53 -7.30
C ARG A 56 -13.54 -0.97 -8.12
N TRP A 57 -12.65 -1.76 -7.53
CA TRP A 57 -11.35 -2.12 -8.12
C TRP A 57 -11.13 -3.64 -8.16
N LEU A 58 -11.70 -4.38 -7.22
CA LEU A 58 -11.56 -5.82 -7.08
C LEU A 58 -12.89 -6.53 -7.43
N PRO A 59 -13.00 -7.15 -8.61
CA PRO A 59 -14.16 -7.97 -8.97
C PRO A 59 -14.32 -9.09 -7.93
N GLY A 60 -15.51 -9.23 -7.35
CA GLY A 60 -15.81 -10.23 -6.31
C GLY A 60 -15.63 -9.75 -4.86
N ALA A 61 -14.98 -8.60 -4.62
CA ALA A 61 -14.94 -8.02 -3.28
C ALA A 61 -16.32 -7.46 -2.85
N GLY A 62 -17.16 -7.02 -3.79
CA GLY A 62 -18.46 -6.40 -3.49
C GLY A 62 -19.66 -7.35 -3.34
N VAL A 63 -19.51 -8.65 -3.61
CA VAL A 63 -20.64 -9.60 -3.60
C VAL A 63 -20.51 -10.47 -2.37
N ALA A 64 -21.47 -10.35 -1.45
CA ALA A 64 -21.71 -11.39 -0.48
C ALA A 64 -21.95 -12.69 -1.26
N ALA A 65 -21.19 -13.73 -0.93
CA ALA A 65 -21.63 -15.09 -1.19
C ALA A 65 -23.04 -15.22 -0.61
N ALA A 66 -24.03 -15.35 -1.50
CA ALA A 66 -25.38 -15.76 -1.19
C ALA A 66 -25.49 -17.26 -1.50
#